data_AF-A0A6G4W6V6-F1
#
_entry.id   AF-A0A6G4W6V6-F1
#
_cell.length_a   1.000
_cell.length_b   1.000
_cell.length_c   1.000
_cell.angle_alpha   90.00
_cell.angle_beta   90.00
_cell.angle_gamma   90.00
#
_symmetry.space_group_name_H-M   'P 1'
#
loop_
_entity.id
_entity.type
_entity.pdbx_description
1 polymer ?
#
loop_
_entity_poly.entity_id
_entity_poly.type
_entity_poly.pdbx_seq_one_letter_code
_entity_poly.pdbx_strand_id
1 'polypeptide(L)'
;MGDLRVENPKTTEAFVAALAEQMVKLPLGVSEDEPGVVFDADGETVFVVDVNNERPDDQVEQIAMWIVLAVNTCGGFKLEMQ
;
A
#
# COMPACT_ATOMS: atom_id res chain seq x y z
N MET A 1 -2.77 14.60 19.56
CA MET A 1 -2.15 14.00 18.36
C MET A 1 -1.08 14.99 17.93
N GLY A 2 0.21 14.65 18.02
CA GLY A 2 1.24 15.54 17.48
C GLY A 2 1.09 15.67 15.97
N ASP A 3 1.50 16.78 15.38
CA ASP A 3 1.50 16.92 13.92
C ASP A 3 2.37 15.83 13.30
N LEU A 4 1.75 14.85 12.66
CA LEU A 4 2.44 13.86 11.86
C LEU A 4 2.97 14.56 10.61
N ARG A 5 4.28 14.76 10.54
CA ARG A 5 4.94 15.32 9.38
C ARG A 5 5.61 14.19 8.60
N VAL A 6 5.07 13.88 7.44
CA VAL A 6 5.65 12.91 6.50
C VAL A 6 6.47 13.67 5.46
N GLU A 7 7.75 13.35 5.34
CA GLU A 7 8.62 13.86 4.29
C GLU A 7 9.01 12.72 3.37
N ASN A 8 9.21 13.01 2.07
CA ASN A 8 9.62 11.99 1.13
C ASN A 8 11.07 11.54 1.44
N PRO A 9 11.30 10.26 1.76
CA PRO A 9 12.64 9.75 2.00
C PRO A 9 13.52 9.93 0.75
N LYS A 10 14.80 10.22 0.96
CA LYS A 10 15.73 10.50 -0.15
C LYS A 10 16.12 9.27 -0.96
N THR A 11 15.97 8.07 -0.38
CA THR A 11 16.34 6.81 -1.02
C THR A 11 15.26 5.77 -0.80
N THR A 12 15.25 4.78 -1.68
CA THR A 12 14.38 3.60 -1.57
C THR A 12 14.56 2.91 -0.22
N GLU A 13 15.80 2.69 0.23
CA GLU A 13 16.09 2.01 1.50
C GLU A 13 15.54 2.78 2.70
N ALA A 14 15.61 4.12 2.67
CA ALA A 14 15.04 4.95 3.72
C ALA A 14 13.50 4.88 3.73
N PHE A 15 12.86 4.75 2.57
CA PHE A 15 11.42 4.53 2.47
C PHE A 15 11.01 3.15 3.00
N VAL A 16 11.74 2.09 2.62
CA VAL A 16 11.50 0.74 3.15
C VAL A 16 11.67 0.70 4.67
N ALA A 17 12.73 1.33 5.20
CA ALA A 17 12.97 1.40 6.64
C ALA A 17 11.86 2.14 7.38
N ALA A 18 11.39 3.27 6.84
CA ALA A 18 10.30 4.04 7.45
C ALA A 18 8.98 3.25 7.55
N LEU A 19 8.66 2.42 6.54
CA LEU A 19 7.50 1.53 6.60
C LEU A 19 7.72 0.37 7.59
N ALA A 20 8.92 -0.20 7.61
CA ALA A 20 9.26 -1.27 8.55
C ALA A 20 9.20 -0.81 10.01
N GLU A 21 9.53 0.45 10.31
CA GLU A 21 9.34 1.07 11.64
C GLU A 21 7.87 1.11 12.08
N GLN A 22 6.93 1.08 11.12
CA GLN A 22 5.49 0.99 11.37
C GLN A 22 4.96 -0.44 11.23
N MET A 23 5.84 -1.44 11.23
CA MET A 23 5.50 -2.86 11.06
C MET A 23 4.84 -3.17 9.69
N VAL A 24 5.16 -2.39 8.65
CA VAL A 24 4.67 -2.64 7.29
C VAL A 24 5.81 -3.15 6.42
N LYS A 25 5.66 -4.36 5.87
CA LYS A 25 6.66 -4.98 5.00
C LYS A 25 6.28 -4.91 3.53
N LEU A 26 7.20 -4.43 2.69
CA LEU A 26 7.02 -4.42 1.24
C LEU A 26 7.44 -5.74 0.58
N PRO A 27 6.90 -6.10 -0.60
CA PRO A 27 5.89 -5.36 -1.37
C PRO A 27 4.48 -5.46 -0.76
N LEU A 28 3.66 -4.43 -0.97
CA LEU A 28 2.23 -4.52 -0.73
C LEU A 28 1.54 -5.33 -1.84
N GLY A 29 0.45 -6.00 -1.49
CA GLY A 29 -0.43 -6.72 -2.42
C GLY A 29 -1.89 -6.36 -2.20
N VAL A 30 -2.71 -6.48 -3.25
CA VAL A 30 -4.17 -6.38 -3.15
C VAL A 30 -4.75 -7.76 -2.84
N SER A 31 -5.87 -7.81 -2.11
CA SER A 31 -6.64 -9.04 -1.91
C SER A 31 -7.27 -9.52 -3.22
N GLU A 32 -7.27 -10.84 -3.45
CA GLU A 32 -8.06 -11.46 -4.53
C GLU A 32 -9.53 -11.70 -4.12
N ASP A 33 -9.80 -11.79 -2.81
CA ASP A 33 -11.11 -12.16 -2.29
C ASP A 33 -11.94 -10.94 -1.82
N GLU A 34 -11.28 -9.81 -1.51
CA GLU A 34 -11.91 -8.64 -0.90
C GLU A 34 -11.47 -7.34 -1.61
N PRO A 35 -12.33 -6.74 -2.45
CA PRO A 35 -12.02 -5.50 -3.18
C PRO A 35 -11.52 -4.39 -2.25
N GLY A 36 -10.37 -3.81 -2.58
CA GLY A 36 -9.80 -2.67 -1.86
C GLY A 36 -9.00 -2.99 -0.61
N VAL A 37 -8.95 -4.25 -0.16
CA VAL A 37 -8.10 -4.67 0.96
C VAL A 37 -6.66 -4.81 0.47
N VAL A 38 -5.73 -4.18 1.17
CA VAL A 38 -4.29 -4.20 0.86
C VAL A 38 -3.50 -4.80 2.02
N PHE A 39 -2.68 -5.78 1.70
CA PHE A 39 -1.82 -6.48 2.65
C PHE A 39 -0.35 -6.14 2.44
N ASP A 40 0.44 -6.34 3.48
CA ASP A 40 1.88 -6.32 3.43
C ASP A 40 2.46 -7.69 3.01
N ALA A 41 3.78 -7.79 2.87
CA ALA A 41 4.44 -9.02 2.42
C ALA A 41 4.38 -10.19 3.43
N ASP A 42 3.98 -9.94 4.68
CA ASP A 42 3.73 -10.99 5.68
C ASP A 42 2.24 -11.39 5.72
N GLY A 43 1.39 -10.76 4.90
CA GLY A 43 -0.04 -11.04 4.78
C GLY A 43 -0.91 -10.25 5.76
N GLU A 44 -0.35 -9.25 6.44
CA GLU A 44 -1.08 -8.42 7.40
C GLU A 44 -1.80 -7.26 6.70
N THR A 45 -3.05 -6.98 7.06
CA THR A 45 -3.82 -5.89 6.44
C THR A 45 -3.23 -4.53 6.82
N VAL A 46 -2.86 -3.72 5.82
CA VAL A 46 -2.30 -2.38 6.01
C VAL A 46 -3.39 -1.31 5.93
N PHE A 47 -4.24 -1.39 4.91
CA PHE A 47 -5.37 -0.48 4.73
C PHE A 47 -6.46 -1.07 3.86
N VAL A 48 -7.64 -0.44 3.91
CA VAL A 48 -8.80 -0.77 3.07
C VAL A 48 -9.24 0.50 2.34
N VAL A 49 -9.36 0.40 1.02
CA VAL A 49 -9.90 1.47 0.17
C VAL A 49 -11.43 1.44 0.23
N ASP A 50 -12.05 2.61 0.29
CA ASP A 50 -13.52 2.76 0.20
C ASP A 50 -14.32 1.98 1.27
N VAL A 51 -13.94 2.09 2.54
CA VAL A 51 -14.59 1.38 3.68
C VAL A 51 -16.11 1.57 3.76
N ASN A 52 -16.65 2.67 3.23
CA ASN A 52 -18.10 2.94 3.22
C ASN A 52 -18.84 2.36 2.00
N ASN A 53 -18.13 1.68 1.09
CA ASN A 53 -18.67 1.06 -0.12
C ASN A 53 -19.48 2.04 -0.98
N GLU A 54 -18.92 3.23 -1.23
CA GLU A 54 -19.53 4.30 -2.01
C GLU A 54 -19.23 4.16 -3.51
N ARG A 55 -18.23 3.35 -3.86
CA ARG A 55 -17.76 3.12 -5.23
C ARG A 55 -18.02 1.67 -5.66
N PRO A 56 -18.22 1.43 -6.96
CA PRO A 56 -18.24 0.06 -7.49
C PRO A 56 -16.88 -0.64 -7.30
N ASP A 57 -16.90 -1.97 -7.14
CA ASP A 57 -15.72 -2.80 -6.85
C ASP A 57 -14.57 -2.59 -7.86
N ASP A 58 -14.87 -2.47 -9.16
CA ASP A 58 -13.86 -2.24 -10.21
C ASP A 58 -13.09 -0.93 -10.01
N GLN A 59 -13.75 0.12 -9.53
CA GLN A 59 -13.11 1.38 -9.19
C GLN A 59 -12.27 1.27 -7.91
N VAL A 60 -12.77 0.54 -6.90
CA VAL A 60 -12.06 0.31 -5.65
C VAL A 60 -10.77 -0.47 -5.89
N GLU A 61 -10.84 -1.56 -6.65
CA GLU A 61 -9.69 -2.37 -7.06
C GLU A 61 -8.67 -1.54 -7.85
N GLN A 62 -9.14 -0.76 -8.82
CA GLN A 62 -8.26 0.08 -9.64
C GLN A 62 -7.52 1.12 -8.79
N ILE A 63 -8.19 1.74 -7.81
CA ILE A 63 -7.57 2.71 -6.88
C ILE A 63 -6.55 2.00 -5.99
N ALA A 64 -6.89 0.84 -5.41
CA ALA A 64 -5.98 0.06 -4.58
C ALA A 64 -4.71 -0.31 -5.37
N MET A 65 -4.85 -0.77 -6.61
CA MET A 65 -3.74 -1.08 -7.50
C MET A 65 -2.86 0.14 -7.79
N TRP A 66 -3.42 1.33 -8.01
CA TRP A 66 -2.63 2.55 -8.20
C TRP A 66 -1.82 2.93 -6.97
N ILE A 67 -2.40 2.78 -5.77
CA ILE A 67 -1.71 3.08 -4.51
C ILE A 67 -0.59 2.05 -4.27
N VAL A 68 -0.88 0.76 -4.42
CA VAL A 68 0.10 -0.32 -4.28
C VAL A 68 1.24 -0.14 -5.29
N LEU A 69 0.95 0.18 -6.55
CA LEU A 69 1.96 0.49 -7.57
C LEU A 69 2.89 1.62 -7.12
N ALA A 70 2.33 2.74 -6.64
CA ALA A 70 3.13 3.87 -6.19
C ALA A 70 4.02 3.51 -5.00
N VAL A 71 3.46 2.86 -3.97
CA VAL A 71 4.19 2.46 -2.76
C VAL A 71 5.30 1.46 -3.09
N ASN A 72 4.99 0.42 -3.86
CA ASN A 72 5.95 -0.59 -4.27
C ASN A 72 7.07 0.00 -5.13
N THR A 73 6.74 0.92 -6.03
CA THR A 73 7.74 1.65 -6.85
C THR A 73 8.69 2.46 -5.97
N CYS A 74 8.18 3.18 -4.97
CA CYS A 74 9.02 3.88 -3.99
C CYS A 74 9.92 2.91 -3.19
N GLY A 75 9.42 1.71 -2.90
CA GLY A 75 10.17 0.61 -2.31
C GLY A 75 11.13 -0.13 -3.24
N GLY A 76 11.22 0.26 -4.52
CA GLY A 76 12.12 -0.37 -5.49
C GLY A 76 11.59 -1.70 -6.06
N PHE A 77 10.34 -2.06 -5.75
CA PHE A 77 9.67 -3.23 -6.28
C PHE A 77 8.97 -2.86 -7.58
N LYS A 78 9.11 -3.72 -8.60
CA LYS A 78 8.29 -3.63 -9.80
C LYS A 78 6.99 -4.35 -9.51
N LEU A 79 5.87 -3.69 -9.81
CA LEU A 79 4.60 -4.39 -9.87
C LEU A 79 4.66 -5.31 -11.09
N GLU A 80 4.81 -6.62 -10.87
CA GLU A 80 4.52 -7.58 -11.93
C GLU A 80 3.02 -7.75 -11.96
N MET A 81 2.38 -7.19 -12.99
CA MET A 81 0.99 -7.49 -13.29
C MET A 81 0.93 -8.96 -13.70
N GLN A 82 0.40 -9.83 -12.84
CA GLN A 82 0.04 -11.20 -13.24
C GLN A 82 -1.28 -11.20 -14.02
#